data_AF-A0A183Q1K3-F1
#
_entry.id   AF-A0A183Q1K3-F1
#
_cell.length_a   1.000
_cell.length_b   1.000
_cell.length_c   1.000
_cell.angle_alpha   90.00
_cell.angle_beta   90.00
_cell.angle_gamma   90.00
#
_symmetry.space_group_name_H-M   'P 1'
#
loop_
_entity.id
_entity.type
_entity.pdbx_description
1 polymer ?
#
loop_
_entity_poly.entity_id
_entity_poly.type
_entity_poly.pdbx_seq_one_letter_code
_entity_poly.pdbx_strand_id
1 'polypeptide(L)'
;MHPIEDFVKCFTFLQELGQYYLEVKEIEIKHVLSDLFVEILLPVAAVARQEVNIPALKTFVENLYPTSLELASKKKHIPALFPLVTCLLCVGTKSFFLNNWTNFLSICLSHLKNRTSKVALVSLQSLSCILWVYIVRIKGEKHTETQTKLHTIINSLFPKNQKIILPKDAPINIFVRIIQFIAHVSDYCIVP
;
A
#
# COMPACT_ATOMS: atom_id res chain seq x y z
N MET A 1 0.11 36.35 -1.26
CA MET A 1 1.36 35.73 -1.76
C MET A 1 1.90 34.90 -0.60
N HIS A 2 1.79 33.55 -0.62
CA HIS A 2 2.45 32.60 0.31
C HIS A 2 2.11 31.08 0.21
N PRO A 3 1.21 30.54 -0.65
CA PRO A 3 0.99 29.09 -0.69
C PRO A 3 2.21 28.27 -1.14
N ILE A 4 3.09 28.86 -1.96
CA ILE A 4 4.18 28.14 -2.63
C ILE A 4 5.41 28.00 -1.72
N GLU A 5 5.76 29.02 -0.94
CA GLU A 5 6.94 28.95 -0.06
C GLU A 5 6.74 27.98 1.09
N ASP A 6 5.57 27.98 1.72
CA ASP A 6 5.25 27.04 2.79
C ASP A 6 5.17 25.61 2.26
N PHE A 7 4.64 25.44 1.05
CA PHE A 7 4.66 24.17 0.33
C PHE A 7 6.09 23.68 0.08
N VAL A 8 7.00 24.53 -0.41
CA VAL A 8 8.41 24.18 -0.63
C VAL A 8 9.08 23.80 0.68
N LYS A 9 8.90 24.58 1.76
CA LYS A 9 9.47 24.26 3.08
C LYS A 9 8.99 22.90 3.61
N CYS A 10 7.70 22.59 3.47
CA CYS A 10 7.15 21.30 3.85
C CYS A 10 7.80 20.14 3.09
N PHE A 11 8.00 20.30 1.77
CA PHE A 11 8.67 19.28 0.96
C PHE A 11 10.16 19.16 1.29
N THR A 12 10.87 20.26 1.54
CA THR A 12 12.26 20.22 1.98
C THR A 12 12.39 19.46 3.30
N PHE A 13 11.57 19.78 4.29
CA PHE A 13 11.55 19.08 5.57
C PHE A 13 11.25 17.58 5.40
N LEU A 14 10.28 17.22 4.56
CA LEU A 14 9.95 15.83 4.29
C LEU A 14 11.13 15.09 3.63
N GLN A 15 11.86 15.72 2.71
CA GLN A 15 13.07 15.14 2.10
C GLN A 15 14.18 14.94 3.12
N GLU A 16 14.43 15.91 4.00
CA GLU A 16 15.44 15.80 5.06
C GLU A 16 15.13 14.64 6.00
N LEU A 17 13.87 14.49 6.41
CA LEU A 17 13.43 13.33 7.18
C LEU A 17 13.59 12.03 6.41
N GLY A 18 13.27 12.01 5.12
CA GLY A 18 13.46 10.86 4.24
C GLY A 18 14.93 10.43 4.17
N GLN A 19 15.83 11.39 4.04
CA GLN A 19 17.27 11.14 4.04
C GLN A 19 17.74 10.60 5.39
N TYR A 20 17.29 11.22 6.49
CA TYR A 20 17.59 10.72 7.84
C TYR A 20 17.07 9.30 8.06
N TYR A 21 15.86 8.99 7.56
CA TYR A 21 15.31 7.63 7.58
C TYR A 21 16.21 6.63 6.86
N LEU A 22 16.86 7.00 5.75
CA LEU A 22 17.76 6.12 5.02
C LEU A 22 19.08 5.89 5.77
N GLU A 23 19.63 6.95 6.38
CA GLU A 23 20.95 6.94 7.02
C GLU A 23 20.97 6.35 8.42
N VAL A 24 19.90 6.55 9.21
CA VAL A 24 19.84 6.11 10.60
C VAL A 24 19.95 4.58 10.69
N LYS A 25 20.68 4.03 11.66
CA LYS A 25 20.93 2.58 11.76
C LYS A 25 19.92 1.90 12.68
N GLU A 26 19.44 2.65 13.67
CA GLU A 26 18.50 2.24 14.70
C GLU A 26 17.13 1.98 14.08
N ILE A 27 16.71 0.71 14.10
CA ILE A 27 15.46 0.28 13.48
C ILE A 27 14.24 0.83 14.20
N GLU A 28 14.36 1.11 15.50
CA GLU A 28 13.34 1.74 16.32
C GLU A 28 13.05 3.17 15.83
N ILE A 29 14.08 3.92 15.43
CA ILE A 29 13.92 5.26 14.85
C ILE A 29 13.25 5.16 13.47
N LYS A 30 13.66 4.19 12.65
CA LYS A 30 13.00 3.92 11.36
C LYS A 30 11.52 3.59 11.53
N HIS A 31 11.13 2.85 12.57
CA HIS A 31 9.71 2.57 12.85
C HIS A 31 8.93 3.87 13.14
N VAL A 32 9.45 4.74 14.02
CA VAL A 32 8.79 6.01 14.37
C VAL A 32 8.68 6.92 13.14
N LEU A 33 9.73 7.01 12.34
CA LEU A 33 9.70 7.76 11.08
C LEU A 33 8.70 7.16 10.08
N SER A 34 8.55 5.84 10.06
CA SER A 34 7.57 5.18 9.20
C SER A 34 6.14 5.57 9.58
N ASP A 35 5.83 5.56 10.87
CA ASP A 35 4.53 6.01 11.38
C ASP A 35 4.28 7.48 11.04
N LEU A 36 5.29 8.35 11.25
CA LEU A 36 5.22 9.76 10.90
C LEU A 36 4.95 9.98 9.40
N PHE A 37 5.67 9.28 8.53
CA PHE A 37 5.45 9.39 7.08
C PHE A 37 4.06 8.93 6.67
N VAL A 38 3.54 7.87 7.29
CA VAL A 38 2.17 7.41 7.04
C VAL A 38 1.16 8.48 7.45
N GLU A 39 1.32 9.10 8.62
CA GLU A 39 0.42 10.17 9.08
C GLU A 39 0.43 11.38 8.13
N ILE A 40 1.60 11.78 7.63
CA ILE A 40 1.75 12.90 6.70
C ILE A 40 1.18 12.57 5.31
N LEU A 41 1.46 11.38 4.79
CA LEU A 41 1.15 11.01 3.41
C LEU A 41 -0.26 10.42 3.23
N LEU A 42 -0.88 9.86 4.26
CA LEU A 42 -2.22 9.26 4.15
C LEU A 42 -3.30 10.28 3.71
N PRO A 43 -3.35 11.52 4.24
CA PRO A 43 -4.25 12.55 3.71
C PRO A 43 -3.97 12.89 2.25
N VAL A 44 -2.70 12.90 1.84
CA VAL A 44 -2.31 13.11 0.44
C VAL A 44 -2.83 11.97 -0.42
N ALA A 45 -2.65 10.71 0.00
CA ALA A 45 -3.14 9.53 -0.73
C ALA A 45 -4.66 9.54 -0.95
N ALA A 46 -5.42 10.12 -0.02
CA ALA A 46 -6.88 10.20 -0.11
C ALA A 46 -7.39 11.20 -1.17
N VAL A 47 -6.61 12.25 -1.45
CA VAL A 47 -7.03 13.33 -2.38
C VAL A 47 -6.21 13.36 -3.67
N ALA A 48 -5.03 12.75 -3.69
CA ALA A 48 -4.09 12.88 -4.79
C ALA A 48 -4.64 12.30 -6.09
N ARG A 49 -4.66 13.15 -7.12
CA ARG A 49 -4.98 12.80 -8.50
C ARG A 49 -3.76 13.00 -9.37
N GLN A 50 -3.33 14.25 -9.53
CA GLN A 50 -2.16 14.62 -10.34
C GLN A 50 -0.93 14.99 -9.49
N GLU A 51 -1.15 15.27 -8.21
CA GLU A 51 -0.14 15.64 -7.22
C GLU A 51 0.92 14.54 -7.02
N VAL A 52 0.56 13.28 -7.29
CA VAL A 52 1.50 12.14 -7.33
C VAL A 52 2.62 12.32 -8.38
N ASN A 53 2.45 13.24 -9.35
CA ASN A 53 3.44 13.53 -10.38
C ASN A 53 4.39 14.68 -10.01
N ILE A 54 4.25 15.27 -8.81
CA ILE A 54 5.17 16.31 -8.33
C ILE A 54 6.57 15.67 -8.18
N PRO A 55 7.62 16.23 -8.80
CA PRO A 55 8.94 15.61 -8.81
C PRO A 55 9.50 15.29 -7.43
N ALA A 56 9.33 16.21 -6.46
CA ALA A 56 9.78 16.00 -5.09
C ALA A 56 9.09 14.78 -4.45
N LEU A 57 7.77 14.63 -4.60
CA LEU A 57 7.04 13.47 -4.09
C LEU A 57 7.47 12.18 -4.79
N LYS A 58 7.67 12.22 -6.11
CA LYS A 58 8.15 11.06 -6.87
C LYS A 58 9.51 10.59 -6.34
N THR A 59 10.48 11.49 -6.22
CA THR A 59 11.82 11.18 -5.69
C THR A 59 11.76 10.65 -4.26
N PHE A 60 10.92 11.25 -3.41
CA PHE A 60 10.71 10.77 -2.04
C PHE A 60 10.26 9.31 -2.03
N VAL A 61 9.22 8.99 -2.79
CA VAL A 61 8.63 7.65 -2.86
C VAL A 61 9.62 6.62 -3.41
N GLU A 62 10.30 6.98 -4.51
CA GLU A 62 11.25 6.09 -5.19
C GLU A 62 12.49 5.81 -4.33
N ASN A 63 12.94 6.77 -3.52
CA ASN A 63 14.07 6.61 -2.62
C ASN A 63 13.74 5.75 -1.39
N LEU A 64 12.57 5.95 -0.76
CA LEU A 64 12.23 5.28 0.49
C LEU A 64 11.72 3.84 0.30
N TYR A 65 11.07 3.56 -0.84
CA TYR A 65 10.39 2.29 -1.05
C TYR A 65 11.32 1.06 -0.97
N PRO A 66 12.49 1.01 -1.65
CA PRO A 66 13.35 -0.17 -1.66
C PRO A 66 13.81 -0.56 -0.25
N THR A 67 14.34 0.40 0.51
CA THR A 67 14.81 0.19 1.89
C THR A 67 13.67 -0.22 2.81
N SER A 68 12.50 0.42 2.69
CA SER A 68 11.34 0.10 3.52
C SER A 68 10.83 -1.32 3.27
N LEU A 69 10.78 -1.73 1.99
CA LEU A 69 10.37 -3.08 1.61
C LEU A 69 11.38 -4.13 2.06
N GLU A 70 12.68 -3.86 1.92
CA GLU A 70 13.75 -4.76 2.38
C GLU A 70 13.66 -4.99 3.89
N LEU A 71 13.54 -3.93 4.67
CA LEU A 71 13.40 -4.02 6.12
C LEU A 71 12.12 -4.76 6.53
N ALA A 72 11.04 -4.62 5.74
CA ALA A 72 9.76 -5.30 5.95
C ALA A 72 9.81 -6.83 5.71
N SER A 73 10.89 -7.36 5.13
CA SER A 73 11.11 -8.82 4.97
C SER A 73 11.16 -9.56 6.32
N LYS A 74 11.56 -8.87 7.40
CA LYS A 74 11.63 -9.44 8.74
C LYS A 74 10.28 -9.29 9.44
N LYS A 75 9.69 -10.43 9.81
CA LYS A 75 8.36 -10.51 10.45
C LYS A 75 8.14 -9.54 11.62
N LYS A 76 9.17 -9.28 12.43
CA LYS A 76 9.08 -8.37 13.59
C LYS A 76 8.86 -6.89 13.21
N HIS A 77 9.26 -6.48 12.01
CA HIS A 77 9.15 -5.09 11.53
C HIS A 77 7.90 -4.85 10.68
N ILE A 78 7.25 -5.92 10.21
CA ILE A 78 6.02 -5.83 9.40
C ILE A 78 5.00 -4.85 9.98
N PRO A 79 4.65 -4.88 11.28
CA PRO A 79 3.59 -4.01 11.79
C PRO A 79 3.87 -2.51 11.64
N ALA A 80 5.14 -2.09 11.62
CA ALA A 80 5.54 -0.69 11.44
C ALA A 80 5.80 -0.36 9.96
N LEU A 81 6.37 -1.30 9.19
CA LEU A 81 6.84 -1.01 7.83
C LEU A 81 5.82 -1.28 6.73
N PHE A 82 4.91 -2.25 6.89
CA PHE A 82 3.87 -2.47 5.88
C PHE A 82 2.98 -1.25 5.66
N PRO A 83 2.54 -0.52 6.70
CA PRO A 83 1.82 0.73 6.53
C PRO A 83 2.59 1.74 5.67
N LEU A 84 3.89 1.92 5.92
CA LEU A 84 4.73 2.80 5.10
C LEU A 84 4.84 2.32 3.66
N VAL A 85 5.21 1.06 3.43
CA VAL A 85 5.34 0.48 2.07
C VAL A 85 4.03 0.63 1.29
N THR A 86 2.90 0.38 1.95
CA THR A 86 1.56 0.57 1.39
C THR A 86 1.33 2.04 1.04
N CYS A 87 1.62 2.95 1.96
CA CYS A 87 1.42 4.38 1.77
C CYS A 87 2.24 4.90 0.58
N LEU A 88 3.52 4.52 0.48
CA LEU A 88 4.40 4.86 -0.63
C LEU A 88 3.87 4.37 -1.98
N LEU A 89 3.33 3.14 -2.05
CA LEU A 89 2.64 2.66 -3.25
C LEU A 89 1.38 3.52 -3.55
N CYS A 90 0.59 3.83 -2.52
CA CYS A 90 -0.62 4.63 -2.67
C CYS A 90 -0.36 6.07 -3.12
N VAL A 91 0.76 6.70 -2.76
CA VAL A 91 1.12 8.05 -3.24
C VAL A 91 2.04 8.04 -4.47
N GLY A 92 2.52 6.87 -4.89
CA GLY A 92 3.36 6.74 -6.08
C GLY A 92 2.60 6.95 -7.39
N THR A 93 3.34 7.27 -8.45
CA THR A 93 2.81 7.39 -9.82
C THR A 93 2.19 6.08 -10.31
N LYS A 94 1.35 6.13 -11.35
CA LYS A 94 0.77 4.92 -11.96
C LYS A 94 1.86 3.92 -12.39
N SER A 95 2.92 4.40 -13.03
CA SER A 95 4.03 3.55 -13.49
C SER A 95 4.75 2.90 -12.30
N PHE A 96 5.10 3.70 -11.29
CA PHE A 96 5.74 3.20 -10.09
C PHE A 96 4.90 2.13 -9.39
N PHE A 97 3.59 2.38 -9.23
CA PHE A 97 2.68 1.42 -8.62
C PHE A 97 2.64 0.11 -9.40
N LEU A 98 2.38 0.16 -10.70
CA LEU A 98 2.24 -1.04 -11.55
C LEU A 98 3.50 -1.91 -11.55
N ASN A 99 4.68 -1.30 -11.48
CA ASN A 99 5.95 -2.01 -11.43
C ASN A 99 6.20 -2.74 -10.10
N ASN A 100 5.61 -2.27 -8.99
CA ASN A 100 6.00 -2.70 -7.65
C ASN A 100 4.90 -3.46 -6.88
N TRP A 101 3.63 -3.13 -7.12
CA TRP A 101 2.52 -3.60 -6.29
C TRP A 101 2.34 -5.12 -6.30
N THR A 102 2.61 -5.80 -7.42
CA THR A 102 2.44 -7.25 -7.54
C THR A 102 3.40 -8.01 -6.61
N ASN A 103 4.63 -7.52 -6.46
CA ASN A 103 5.59 -8.08 -5.52
C ASN A 103 5.08 -7.93 -4.07
N PHE A 104 4.66 -6.72 -3.71
CA PHE A 104 4.15 -6.45 -2.37
C PHE A 104 2.83 -7.18 -2.07
N LEU A 105 1.97 -7.37 -3.08
CA LEU A 105 0.76 -8.19 -2.99
C LEU A 105 1.12 -9.63 -2.61
N SER A 106 2.07 -10.25 -3.31
CA SER A 106 2.52 -11.62 -3.01
C SER A 106 3.02 -11.74 -1.57
N ILE A 107 3.79 -10.76 -1.10
CA ILE A 107 4.27 -10.68 0.28
C ILE A 107 3.09 -10.60 1.26
N CYS A 108 2.12 -9.70 1.04
CA CYS A 108 0.93 -9.58 1.88
C CYS A 108 0.15 -10.90 1.97
N LEU A 109 -0.09 -11.54 0.83
CA LEU A 109 -0.81 -12.82 0.74
C LEU A 109 -0.11 -13.93 1.54
N SER A 110 1.22 -13.98 1.51
CA SER A 110 2.02 -14.96 2.25
C SER A 110 1.84 -14.86 3.78
N HIS A 111 1.49 -13.66 4.27
CA HIS A 111 1.34 -13.38 5.69
C HIS A 111 -0.10 -13.47 6.22
N LEU A 112 -1.10 -13.67 5.35
CA LEU A 112 -2.51 -13.82 5.77
C LEU A 112 -2.76 -15.05 6.66
N LYS A 113 -1.96 -16.11 6.49
CA LYS A 113 -2.06 -17.36 7.27
C LYS A 113 -1.26 -17.31 8.59
N ASN A 114 -0.64 -16.18 8.90
CA ASN A 114 0.26 -16.08 10.04
C ASN A 114 -0.50 -16.13 11.37
N ARG A 115 0.01 -16.89 12.36
CA ARG A 115 -0.62 -17.03 13.68
C ARG A 115 -0.63 -15.73 14.48
N THR A 116 0.27 -14.80 14.15
CA THR A 116 0.34 -13.49 14.82
C THR A 116 -0.75 -12.57 14.25
N SER A 117 -1.83 -12.39 15.00
CA SER A 117 -3.00 -11.59 14.59
C SER A 117 -2.62 -10.20 14.03
N LYS A 118 -1.69 -9.47 14.67
CA LYS A 118 -1.24 -8.15 14.19
C LYS A 118 -0.59 -8.18 12.80
N VAL A 119 0.26 -9.16 12.50
CA VAL A 119 0.94 -9.26 11.19
C VAL A 119 -0.07 -9.58 10.10
N ALA A 120 -0.97 -10.52 10.37
CA ALA A 120 -2.00 -10.91 9.41
C ALA A 120 -2.99 -9.76 9.15
N LEU A 121 -3.38 -9.03 10.20
CA LEU A 121 -4.25 -7.86 10.11
C LEU A 121 -3.63 -6.73 9.28
N VAL A 122 -2.39 -6.33 9.58
CA VAL A 122 -1.69 -5.28 8.83
C VAL A 122 -1.50 -5.70 7.37
N SER A 123 -1.19 -6.97 7.10
CA SER A 123 -1.08 -7.50 5.73
C SER A 123 -2.41 -7.43 4.97
N LEU A 124 -3.54 -7.73 5.63
CA LEU A 124 -4.87 -7.60 5.04
C LEU A 124 -5.24 -6.14 4.76
N GLN A 125 -4.93 -5.24 5.70
CA GLN A 125 -5.16 -3.80 5.53
C GLN A 125 -4.35 -3.24 4.35
N SER A 126 -3.05 -3.58 4.27
CA SER A 126 -2.17 -3.26 3.15
C SER A 126 -2.74 -3.75 1.82
N LEU A 127 -3.16 -5.01 1.76
CA LEU A 127 -3.79 -5.59 0.57
C LEU A 127 -5.03 -4.80 0.15
N SER A 128 -5.92 -4.48 1.09
CA SER A 128 -7.15 -3.72 0.81
C SER A 128 -6.84 -2.35 0.22
N CYS A 129 -5.85 -1.64 0.77
CA CYS A 129 -5.43 -0.31 0.30
C CYS A 129 -4.83 -0.35 -1.12
N ILE A 130 -3.89 -1.27 -1.39
CA ILE A 130 -3.30 -1.35 -2.73
C ILE A 130 -4.31 -1.84 -3.77
N LEU A 131 -5.26 -2.71 -3.39
CA LEU A 131 -6.34 -3.13 -4.27
C LEU A 131 -7.25 -1.96 -4.66
N TRP A 132 -7.57 -1.08 -3.70
CA TRP A 132 -8.33 0.15 -3.98
C TRP A 132 -7.61 1.01 -5.03
N VAL A 133 -6.30 1.23 -4.88
CA VAL A 133 -5.51 2.00 -5.85
C VAL A 133 -5.55 1.34 -7.23
N TYR A 134 -5.37 0.03 -7.30
CA TYR A 134 -5.37 -0.71 -8.56
C TYR A 134 -6.72 -0.61 -9.28
N ILE A 135 -7.83 -0.81 -8.56
CA ILE A 135 -9.18 -0.81 -9.16
C ILE A 135 -9.73 0.60 -9.38
N VAL A 136 -9.70 1.45 -8.36
CA VAL A 136 -10.41 2.73 -8.37
C VAL A 136 -9.58 3.82 -9.04
N ARG A 137 -8.29 3.93 -8.68
CA ARG A 137 -7.42 5.00 -9.21
C ARG A 137 -6.83 4.64 -10.57
N ILE A 138 -6.28 3.44 -10.71
CA ILE A 138 -5.57 3.01 -11.93
C ILE A 138 -6.52 2.44 -12.98
N LYS A 139 -7.66 1.88 -12.54
CA LYS A 139 -8.68 1.18 -13.37
C LYS A 139 -8.16 -0.10 -14.02
N GLY A 140 -7.35 -0.85 -13.27
CA GLY A 140 -6.79 -2.12 -13.71
C GLY A 140 -5.78 -2.00 -14.86
N GLU A 141 -5.42 -3.16 -15.38
CA GLU A 141 -4.61 -3.32 -16.60
C GLU A 141 -5.47 -3.94 -17.70
N LYS A 142 -4.90 -4.79 -18.56
CA LYS A 142 -5.70 -5.58 -19.50
C LYS A 142 -6.68 -6.47 -18.73
N HIS A 143 -7.86 -6.70 -19.31
CA HIS A 143 -8.95 -7.47 -18.68
C HIS A 143 -8.47 -8.80 -18.07
N THR A 144 -7.81 -9.65 -18.87
CA THR A 144 -7.32 -10.97 -18.45
C THR A 144 -6.32 -10.90 -17.30
N GLU A 145 -5.45 -9.90 -17.33
CA GLU A 145 -4.42 -9.72 -16.30
C GLU A 145 -5.03 -9.26 -14.98
N THR A 146 -5.97 -8.32 -15.06
CA THR A 146 -6.76 -7.86 -13.90
C THR A 146 -7.50 -9.04 -13.27
N GLN A 147 -8.25 -9.82 -14.06
CA GLN A 147 -9.00 -10.99 -13.57
C GLN A 147 -8.08 -12.02 -12.89
N THR A 148 -6.91 -12.30 -13.47
CA THR A 148 -5.95 -13.27 -12.89
C THR A 148 -5.47 -12.83 -11.50
N LYS A 149 -5.15 -11.54 -11.34
CA LYS A 149 -4.71 -10.98 -10.06
C LYS A 149 -5.85 -10.97 -9.03
N LEU A 150 -7.07 -10.60 -9.43
CA LEU A 150 -8.24 -10.64 -8.54
C LEU A 150 -8.60 -12.06 -8.10
N HIS A 151 -8.55 -13.04 -9.00
CA HIS A 151 -8.76 -14.44 -8.65
C HIS A 151 -7.72 -14.94 -7.63
N THR A 152 -6.47 -14.50 -7.74
CA THR A 152 -5.41 -14.85 -6.77
C THR A 152 -5.73 -14.30 -5.38
N ILE A 153 -6.21 -13.06 -5.31
CA ILE A 153 -6.66 -12.43 -4.05
C ILE A 153 -7.84 -13.19 -3.46
N ILE A 154 -8.87 -13.47 -4.26
CA ILE A 154 -10.07 -14.19 -3.82
C ILE A 154 -9.71 -15.57 -3.27
N ASN A 155 -8.93 -16.36 -4.01
CA ASN A 155 -8.56 -17.71 -3.59
C ASN A 155 -7.72 -17.73 -2.31
N SER A 156 -7.00 -16.64 -2.03
CA SER A 156 -6.19 -16.51 -0.81
C SER A 156 -7.03 -16.11 0.40
N LEU A 157 -8.02 -15.22 0.22
CA LEU A 157 -8.90 -14.74 1.29
C LEU A 157 -10.07 -15.70 1.58
N PHE A 158 -10.59 -16.35 0.54
CA PHE A 158 -11.77 -17.21 0.53
C PHE A 158 -11.45 -18.58 -0.10
N PRO A 159 -10.60 -19.41 0.53
CA PRO A 159 -10.23 -20.71 -0.03
C PRO A 159 -11.44 -21.64 -0.17
N LYS A 160 -11.69 -22.17 -1.39
CA LYS A 160 -12.88 -22.95 -1.78
C LYS A 160 -13.22 -24.15 -0.87
N ASN A 161 -12.22 -24.71 -0.20
CA ASN A 161 -12.38 -25.90 0.65
C ASN A 161 -12.34 -25.58 2.16
N GLN A 162 -12.39 -24.30 2.55
CA GLN A 162 -12.40 -23.89 3.95
C GLN A 162 -13.63 -23.03 4.22
N LYS A 163 -14.37 -23.35 5.29
CA LYS A 163 -15.48 -22.51 5.78
C LYS A 163 -15.03 -21.22 6.46
N ILE A 164 -13.75 -20.85 6.31
CA ILE A 164 -13.12 -19.83 7.12
C ILE A 164 -12.41 -18.81 6.24
N ILE A 165 -12.73 -17.55 6.50
CA ILE A 165 -12.09 -16.38 5.89
C ILE A 165 -10.74 -16.14 6.59
N LEU A 166 -9.73 -15.71 5.82
CA LEU A 166 -8.39 -15.46 6.34
C LEU A 166 -8.03 -13.96 6.26
N PRO A 167 -7.55 -13.35 7.36
CA PRO A 167 -7.38 -13.90 8.72
C PRO A 167 -8.71 -13.96 9.49
N LYS A 168 -8.86 -14.93 10.39
CA LYS A 168 -10.14 -15.18 11.11
C LYS A 168 -10.57 -14.02 12.02
N ASP A 169 -9.61 -13.41 12.69
CA ASP A 169 -9.85 -12.37 13.70
C ASP A 169 -9.82 -10.96 13.11
N ALA A 170 -9.77 -10.84 11.78
CA ALA A 170 -9.75 -9.55 11.12
C ALA A 170 -11.16 -8.92 11.09
N PRO A 171 -11.27 -7.59 11.23
CA PRO A 171 -12.54 -6.89 11.12
C PRO A 171 -13.25 -7.14 9.78
N ILE A 172 -14.55 -7.50 9.85
CA ILE A 172 -15.33 -7.92 8.67
C ILE A 172 -15.44 -6.82 7.60
N ASN A 173 -15.40 -5.55 8.01
CA ASN A 173 -15.47 -4.38 7.13
C ASN A 173 -14.33 -4.36 6.09
N ILE A 174 -13.16 -4.92 6.40
CA ILE A 174 -12.05 -4.98 5.44
C ILE A 174 -12.37 -5.94 4.29
N PHE A 175 -12.96 -7.10 4.60
CA PHE A 175 -13.40 -8.06 3.59
C PHE A 175 -14.54 -7.53 2.72
N VAL A 176 -15.54 -6.89 3.35
CA VAL A 176 -16.63 -6.23 2.62
C VAL A 176 -16.07 -5.22 1.62
N ARG A 177 -15.10 -4.41 2.05
CA ARG A 177 -14.45 -3.41 1.18
C ARG A 177 -13.69 -4.04 0.02
N ILE A 178 -12.96 -5.14 0.26
CA ILE A 178 -12.27 -5.91 -0.80
C ILE A 178 -13.29 -6.47 -1.81
N ILE A 179 -14.39 -7.06 -1.34
CA ILE A 179 -15.44 -7.61 -2.19
C ILE A 179 -16.07 -6.49 -3.03
N GLN A 180 -16.38 -5.34 -2.43
CA GLN A 180 -16.90 -4.17 -3.14
C GLN A 180 -15.96 -3.73 -4.27
N PHE A 181 -14.65 -3.67 -4.03
CA PHE A 181 -13.69 -3.31 -5.07
C PHE A 181 -13.66 -4.33 -6.21
N ILE A 182 -13.69 -5.62 -5.89
CA ILE A 182 -13.68 -6.67 -6.91
C ILE A 182 -14.98 -6.63 -7.73
N ALA A 183 -16.13 -6.46 -7.09
CA ALA A 183 -17.43 -6.36 -7.75
C ALA A 183 -17.51 -5.11 -8.65
N HIS A 184 -16.93 -3.99 -8.22
CA HIS A 184 -16.87 -2.75 -9.02
C HIS A 184 -16.16 -2.94 -10.37
N VAL A 185 -15.23 -3.89 -10.48
CA VAL A 185 -14.59 -4.26 -11.77
C VAL A 185 -15.57 -4.96 -12.70
N SER A 186 -16.44 -5.82 -12.16
CA SER A 186 -17.43 -6.53 -12.96
C SER A 186 -18.36 -5.57 -13.70
N ASP A 187 -18.73 -4.45 -13.09
CA ASP A 187 -19.58 -3.43 -13.74
C ASP A 187 -18.88 -2.72 -14.91
N TYR A 188 -17.56 -2.49 -14.83
CA TYR A 188 -16.80 -1.91 -15.94
C TYR A 188 -16.52 -2.89 -17.08
N CYS A 189 -16.50 -4.21 -16.80
CA CYS A 189 -16.25 -5.25 -17.80
C CYS A 189 -17.54 -5.77 -18.46
N ILE A 190 -18.72 -5.34 -17.99
CA ILE A 190 -20.03 -5.67 -18.55
C ILE A 190 -20.52 -4.62 -19.56
N VAL A 191 -19.81 -3.50 -19.72
CA VAL A 191 -20.07 -2.58 -20.86
C VAL A 191 -19.26 -3.08 -22.07
N PRO A 192 -19.92 -3.57 -23.13
CA PRO A 192 -19.26 -4.03 -24.35
C PRO A 192 -18.59 -2.88 -25.13
#